data_AF-A0A9D9WCK7-F1
#
_entry.id   AF-A0A9D9WCK7-F1
#
_cell.length_a   1.000
_cell.length_b   1.000
_cell.length_c   1.000
_cell.angle_alpha   90.00
_cell.angle_beta   90.00
_cell.angle_gamma   90.00
#
_symmetry.space_group_name_H-M   'P 1'
#
loop_
_entity.id
_entity.type
_entity.pdbx_description
1 polymer ?
#
loop_
_entity_poly.entity_id
_entity_poly.type
_entity_poly.pdbx_seq_one_letter_code
_entity_poly.pdbx_strand_id
1 'polypeptide(L)' 'CGLSYSKFMNGLKKASIEIDRKVLADMAVFDKAAFAQIAEKAKASLV' A
#
# COMPACT_ATOMS: atom_id res chain seq x y z
N CYS A 1 -15.19 -1.16 -7.01
CA CYS A 1 -13.99 -1.92 -7.42
C CYS A 1 -12.82 -1.49 -6.53
N GLY A 2 -12.65 -2.16 -5.38
CA GLY A 2 -11.58 -1.87 -4.42
C GLY A 2 -10.41 -2.81 -4.66
N LEU A 3 -9.18 -2.32 -4.52
CA LEU A 3 -8.00 -3.17 -4.47
C LEU A 3 -8.14 -4.13 -3.29
N SER A 4 -8.24 -5.43 -3.56
CA SER A 4 -8.16 -6.44 -2.50
C SER A 4 -6.82 -6.29 -1.78
N TYR A 5 -6.83 -6.41 -0.45
CA TYR A 5 -5.63 -6.34 0.40
C TYR A 5 -4.47 -7.18 -0.17
N SER A 6 -4.76 -8.37 -0.69
CA SER A 6 -3.78 -9.26 -1.31
C SER A 6 -3.11 -8.65 -2.54
N LYS A 7 -3.87 -7.94 -3.40
CA LYS A 7 -3.30 -7.24 -4.55
C LYS A 7 -2.41 -6.09 -4.08
N PHE A 8 -2.88 -5.29 -3.13
CA PHE A 8 -2.10 -4.20 -2.55
C PHE A 8 -0.78 -4.68 -1.94
N MET A 9 -0.82 -5.74 -1.11
CA MET A 9 0.37 -6.37 -0.54
C MET A 9 1.31 -6.94 -1.60
N ASN A 10 0.78 -7.52 -2.67
CA ASN A 10 1.59 -8.00 -3.79
C ASN A 10 2.30 -6.85 -4.52
N GLY A 11 1.61 -5.71 -4.69
CA GLY A 11 2.19 -4.48 -5.24
C GLY A 11 3.30 -3.92 -4.36
N LEU A 12 3.11 -3.88 -3.04
CA LEU A 12 4.16 -3.47 -2.10
C LEU A 12 5.37 -4.40 -2.12
N LYS A 13 5.13 -5.72 -2.16
CA LYS A 13 6.19 -6.71 -2.25
C LYS A 13 6.98 -6.58 -3.56
N LYS A 14 6.31 -6.36 -4.70
CA LYS A 14 6.96 -6.07 -5.99
C LYS A 14 7.73 -4.74 -5.97
N ALA A 15 7.27 -3.76 -5.22
CA ALA A 15 7.94 -2.48 -5.01
C ALA A 15 9.11 -2.56 -4.01
N SER A 16 9.40 -3.73 -3.43
CA SER A 16 10.33 -3.92 -2.30
C SER A 16 10.04 -3.01 -1.09
N ILE A 17 8.76 -2.66 -0.90
CA ILE A 17 8.30 -1.87 0.25
C ILE A 17 7.84 -2.85 1.34
N GLU A 18 8.72 -3.16 2.28
CA GLU A 18 8.36 -3.86 3.51
C GLU A 18 7.80 -2.86 4.52
N ILE A 19 6.47 -2.86 4.66
CA ILE A 19 5.79 -2.06 5.68
C ILE A 19 4.94 -2.99 6.56
N ASP A 20 4.97 -2.76 7.86
CA ASP A 20 4.17 -3.55 8.78
C ASP A 20 2.69 -3.22 8.63
N ARG A 21 1.83 -4.24 8.62
CA ARG A 21 0.37 -4.07 8.46
C ARG A 21 -0.23 -3.14 9.52
N LYS A 22 0.34 -3.10 10.73
CA LYS A 22 -0.12 -2.20 11.79
C LYS A 22 0.18 -0.76 11.43
N VAL A 23 1.41 -0.49 11.01
CA VAL A 23 1.85 0.85 10.60
C VAL A 23 1.09 1.31 9.36
N LEU A 24 0.83 0.40 8.41
CA LEU A 24 0.02 0.69 7.24
C LEU A 24 -1.41 1.12 7.63
N ALA A 25 -2.05 0.37 8.53
CA ALA A 25 -3.41 0.67 8.96
C ALA A 25 -3.48 1.99 9.73
N ASP A 26 -2.51 2.23 10.60
CA ASP A 26 -2.39 3.48 11.36
C ASP A 26 -2.15 4.66 10.40
N MET A 27 -1.21 4.52 9.47
CA MET A 27 -0.93 5.52 8.42
C MET A 27 -2.15 5.76 7.52
N ALA A 28 -2.93 4.74 7.18
CA ALA A 28 -4.15 4.92 6.38
C ALA A 28 -5.22 5.76 7.10
N VAL A 29 -5.23 5.75 8.44
CA VAL A 29 -6.18 6.50 9.27
C VAL A 29 -5.65 7.90 9.57
N PHE A 30 -4.39 8.01 10.02
CA PHE A 30 -3.78 9.27 10.44
C PHE A 30 -3.25 10.10 9.27
N ASP A 31 -2.72 9.47 8.22
CA ASP A 31 -2.02 10.14 7.14
C ASP A 31 -2.40 9.60 5.75
N LYS A 32 -3.55 10.09 5.28
CA LYS A 32 -4.09 9.74 3.96
C LYS A 32 -3.17 10.16 2.80
N ALA A 33 -2.37 11.20 2.97
CA ALA A 33 -1.46 11.68 1.93
C ALA A 33 -0.29 10.71 1.74
N ALA A 34 0.30 10.24 2.85
CA ALA A 34 1.33 9.20 2.82
C ALA A 34 0.77 7.87 2.27
N PHE A 35 -0.42 7.45 2.72
CA PHE A 35 -1.06 6.24 2.22
C PHE A 35 -1.36 6.30 0.73
N ALA A 36 -1.80 7.46 0.20
CA ALA A 36 -2.05 7.64 -1.22
C ALA A 36 -0.78 7.42 -2.07
N GLN A 37 0.36 7.97 -1.65
CA GLN A 37 1.64 7.77 -2.34
C GLN A 37 2.08 6.30 -2.32
N ILE A 38 1.94 5.63 -1.18
CA ILE A 38 2.26 4.20 -1.06
C ILE A 38 1.32 3.36 -1.93
N ALA A 39 0.03 3.70 -1.94
CA ALA A 39 -0.95 3.02 -2.78
C ALA A 39 -0.68 3.22 -4.27
N GLU A 40 -0.26 4.41 -4.68
CA GLU A 40 0.12 4.69 -6.06
C GLU A 40 1.36 3.89 -6.46
N LYS A 41 2.40 3.86 -5.61
CA LYS A 41 3.59 3.03 -5.82
C LYS A 41 3.26 1.54 -5.90
N ALA A 42 2.44 1.04 -4.97
CA ALA A 42 1.99 -0.35 -4.98
C ALA A 42 1.20 -0.68 -6.26
N LYS A 43 0.36 0.24 -6.74
CA LYS A 43 -0.40 0.08 -7.99
C LYS A 43 0.52 0.08 -9.21
N ALA A 44 1.50 0.99 -9.26
CA ALA A 44 2.47 1.10 -10.34
C ALA A 44 3.34 -0.17 -10.45
N SER A 45 3.72 -0.76 -9.31
CA SER A 45 4.46 -2.03 -9.27
C SER A 45 3.59 -3.26 -9.53
N LEU A 46 2.26 -3.16 -9.53
CA LEU A 46 1.37 -4.31 -9.72
C LEU A 46 1.25 -4.75 -11.18
N VAL A 47 1.67 -3.90 -12.13
CA VAL A 47 1.72 -4.15 -13.58
C VAL A 47 2.48 -5.44 -13.89
#